data_AF-A0A258NI42-F1
#
_entry.id   AF-A0A258NI42-F1
#
_cell.length_a   1.000
_cell.length_b   1.000
_cell.length_c   1.000
_cell.angle_alpha   90.00
_cell.angle_beta   90.00
_cell.angle_gamma   90.00
#
_symmetry.space_group_name_H-M   'P 1'
#
loop_
_entity.id
_entity.type
_entity.pdbx_description
1 polymer ?
#
loop_
_entity_poly.entity_id
_entity_poly.type
_entity_poly.pdbx_seq_one_letter_code
_entity_poly.pdbx_strand_id
1 'polypeptide(L)'
;MNAPAAPLSLALLGHPNSGKTALFNLLTGSRQKVANYAGVTVERKEGLLTTPSGQRVRVLDLPGAYSLNALSADEAVTRDVVTGQRAGEAAPDLLVCVVDATNLQLGLRMVLETQAMGIAMVLALNMSDAARRAGITIDRAVLERELGMPVVETVGIRKGGAHELLQFLDGWRAQGAVQARPWQPQGMEQVLKTQQEARRILRLAVHEPAEPMRLDDAIDRVVLHPLWGMLLLAATMFLMFQAVFSWAAPPMEAIKDGAEALGQWVHARLPDGALRSLLVDGILAGVGGVLVFLPQILILFLFILALEDSGYLPRAAFLLDRLMGTVGLSGRSFIPLLSSFACAIPGIMATRTITHWRERLVTIMIAPLMTCSARLPVYALLIAAFIPARTVWGVFSLQGLVMFALYMGGILSAMAVAAVLKIWRGPMRATPLLMELPPYRLPNLRSLARGLYERATIFLKRVGGIILALTVLLWFLSSYPAAPEGAVGPAIQYSFAGQLGRALEVIFAPLGFTWQIAVALVPGMAAREVVVSALGTVYALSASGDDVAAQLGPLIAQQWSLATALSLLVWFVFAPQCLSTLATVRRETNSWRLALLMAAYLFGLAYGASWLTYRLALAWGGA
;
A
#
# COMPACT_ATOMS: atom_id res chain seq x y z
N MET A 1 22.53 -17.27 -50.61
CA MET A 1 21.62 -16.44 -49.81
C MET A 1 22.18 -16.41 -48.38
N ASN A 2 22.84 -15.32 -47.99
CA ASN A 2 23.40 -15.20 -46.64
C ASN A 2 22.25 -15.07 -45.64
N ALA A 3 22.23 -15.92 -44.60
CA ALA A 3 21.30 -15.78 -43.50
C ALA A 3 21.40 -14.36 -42.91
N PRO A 4 20.27 -13.70 -42.57
CA PRO A 4 20.34 -12.40 -41.91
C PRO A 4 21.13 -12.54 -40.62
N ALA A 5 22.15 -11.70 -40.44
CA ALA A 5 22.94 -11.66 -39.22
C ALA A 5 22.02 -11.54 -38.00
N ALA A 6 22.29 -12.33 -36.95
CA ALA A 6 21.53 -12.25 -35.72
C ALA A 6 21.53 -10.80 -35.20
N PRO A 7 20.39 -10.28 -34.72
CA PRO A 7 20.32 -8.91 -34.21
C PRO A 7 21.23 -8.79 -33.00
N LEU A 8 21.94 -7.67 -32.92
CA LEU A 8 22.83 -7.35 -31.81
C LEU A 8 22.07 -7.40 -30.47
N SER A 9 22.59 -8.13 -29.48
CA SER A 9 21.97 -8.24 -28.17
C SER A 9 22.55 -7.22 -27.19
N LEU A 10 21.73 -6.27 -26.75
CA LEU A 10 22.09 -5.20 -25.84
C LEU A 10 21.26 -5.31 -24.57
N ALA A 11 21.89 -5.25 -23.40
CA ALA A 11 21.17 -5.20 -22.13
C ALA A 11 21.43 -3.89 -21.37
N LEU A 12 20.35 -3.27 -20.88
CA LEU A 12 20.43 -2.09 -20.02
C LEU A 12 20.64 -2.56 -18.57
N LEU A 13 21.75 -2.15 -17.96
CA LEU A 13 22.10 -2.45 -16.58
C LEU A 13 22.12 -1.15 -15.77
N GLY A 14 21.47 -1.09 -14.61
CA GLY A 14 21.37 0.14 -13.83
C GLY A 14 20.84 -0.13 -12.43
N HIS A 15 21.15 0.76 -11.49
CA HIS A 15 20.48 0.75 -10.19
C HIS A 15 19.00 1.16 -10.34
N PRO A 16 18.12 0.78 -9.39
CA PRO A 16 16.74 1.28 -9.36
C PRO A 16 16.70 2.81 -9.46
N ASN A 17 15.73 3.35 -10.19
CA ASN A 17 15.54 4.79 -10.41
C ASN A 17 16.61 5.53 -11.21
N SER A 18 17.63 4.87 -11.78
CA SER A 18 18.60 5.51 -12.68
C SER A 18 18.02 6.01 -14.02
N GLY A 19 16.70 5.94 -14.20
CA GLY A 19 15.98 6.26 -15.43
C GLY A 19 16.14 5.22 -16.55
N LYS A 20 16.64 4.02 -16.23
CA LYS A 20 16.79 2.88 -17.16
C LYS A 20 15.52 2.56 -17.96
N THR A 21 14.36 2.44 -17.31
CA THR A 21 13.10 2.15 -18.01
C THR A 21 12.62 3.33 -18.87
N ALA A 22 12.94 4.57 -18.50
CA ALA A 22 12.64 5.73 -19.34
C ALA A 22 13.51 5.71 -20.61
N LEU A 23 14.81 5.40 -20.47
CA LEU A 23 15.72 5.23 -21.60
C LEU A 23 15.32 4.04 -22.49
N PHE A 24 14.91 2.91 -21.90
CA PHE A 24 14.36 1.76 -22.62
C PHE A 24 13.18 2.17 -23.50
N ASN A 25 12.17 2.81 -22.90
CA ASN A 25 10.98 3.27 -23.63
C ASN A 25 11.33 4.26 -24.75
N LEU A 26 12.33 5.12 -24.54
CA LEU A 26 12.80 6.07 -25.55
C LEU A 26 13.47 5.35 -26.74
N LEU A 27 14.22 4.27 -26.48
CA LEU A 27 14.91 3.49 -27.51
C LEU A 27 13.95 2.57 -28.30
N THR A 28 13.00 1.92 -27.62
CA THR A 28 12.16 0.87 -28.25
C THR A 28 10.79 1.37 -28.68
N GLY A 29 10.31 2.49 -28.13
CA GLY A 29 8.97 3.01 -28.39
C GLY A 29 7.88 1.98 -28.09
N SER A 30 6.92 1.82 -29.01
CA SER A 30 5.83 0.85 -28.89
C SER A 30 6.24 -0.61 -29.20
N ARG A 31 7.46 -0.85 -29.69
CA ARG A 31 7.92 -2.18 -30.14
C ARG A 31 8.56 -2.98 -29.00
N GLN A 32 7.81 -3.16 -27.93
CA GLN A 32 8.26 -3.87 -26.73
C GLN A 32 7.30 -4.99 -26.34
N LYS A 33 7.87 -6.05 -25.75
CA LYS A 33 7.15 -7.19 -25.17
C LYS A 33 7.47 -7.24 -23.68
N VAL A 34 6.42 -7.42 -22.88
CA VAL A 34 6.50 -7.59 -21.44
C VAL A 34 6.07 -9.03 -21.11
N ALA A 35 6.95 -9.78 -20.48
CA ALA A 35 6.73 -11.15 -20.01
C ALA A 35 7.30 -11.31 -18.59
N ASN A 36 7.30 -12.53 -18.06
CA ASN A 36 8.03 -12.87 -16.83
C ASN A 36 9.19 -13.80 -17.16
N TYR A 37 10.29 -13.71 -16.42
CA TYR A 37 11.35 -14.71 -16.51
C TYR A 37 10.84 -16.09 -16.05
N ALA A 38 11.28 -17.16 -16.69
CA ALA A 38 10.84 -18.51 -16.35
C ALA A 38 11.13 -18.84 -14.87
N GLY A 39 10.12 -19.36 -14.15
CA GLY A 39 10.25 -19.79 -12.76
C GLY A 39 10.27 -18.68 -11.69
N VAL A 40 10.15 -17.40 -12.07
CA VAL A 40 10.14 -16.28 -11.11
C VAL A 40 9.09 -15.22 -11.51
N THR A 41 8.66 -14.39 -10.56
CA THR A 41 7.70 -13.30 -10.80
C THR A 41 8.37 -12.01 -11.29
N VAL A 42 9.63 -12.07 -11.71
CA VAL A 42 10.40 -10.91 -12.17
C VAL A 42 10.00 -10.56 -13.59
N GLU A 43 9.62 -9.31 -13.80
CA GLU A 43 9.20 -8.79 -15.11
C GLU A 43 10.39 -8.78 -16.08
N ARG A 44 10.14 -9.24 -17.31
CA ARG A 44 11.08 -9.30 -18.41
C ARG A 44 10.59 -8.38 -19.53
N LYS A 45 11.31 -7.29 -19.78
CA LYS A 45 11.00 -6.33 -20.84
C LYS A 45 12.04 -6.40 -21.94
N GLU A 46 11.58 -6.63 -23.15
CA GLU A 46 12.42 -6.72 -24.34
C GLU A 46 11.81 -5.87 -25.45
N GLY A 47 12.64 -5.18 -26.23
CA GLY A 47 12.19 -4.44 -27.39
C GLY A 47 13.20 -4.46 -28.53
N LEU A 48 12.75 -4.01 -29.69
CA LEU A 48 13.58 -3.89 -30.89
C LEU A 48 13.84 -2.42 -31.19
N LEU A 49 15.11 -2.05 -31.21
CA LEU A 49 15.62 -0.77 -31.67
C LEU A 49 16.10 -0.90 -33.12
N THR A 50 15.88 0.14 -33.91
CA THR A 50 16.55 0.32 -35.21
C THR A 50 17.31 1.62 -35.13
N THR A 51 18.63 1.56 -35.25
CA THR A 51 19.49 2.74 -35.17
C THR A 51 19.33 3.60 -36.44
N PRO A 52 19.76 4.87 -36.43
CA PRO A 52 19.72 5.73 -37.61
C PRO A 52 20.45 5.14 -38.84
N SER A 53 21.52 4.35 -38.63
CA SER A 53 22.21 3.64 -39.73
C SER A 53 21.47 2.39 -40.24
N GLY A 54 20.33 2.03 -39.65
CA GLY A 54 19.52 0.87 -40.04
C GLY A 54 19.88 -0.44 -39.34
N GLN A 55 20.80 -0.42 -38.37
CA GLN A 55 21.15 -1.62 -37.59
C GLN A 55 20.00 -2.01 -36.65
N ARG A 56 19.65 -3.31 -36.63
CA ARG A 56 18.64 -3.86 -35.73
C ARG A 56 19.30 -4.36 -34.44
N VAL A 57 18.83 -3.84 -33.31
CA VAL A 57 19.33 -4.16 -31.97
C VAL A 57 18.19 -4.68 -31.11
N ARG A 58 18.40 -5.84 -30.48
CA ARG A 58 17.53 -6.39 -29.44
C ARG A 58 17.94 -5.74 -28.12
N VAL A 59 17.03 -5.01 -27.50
CA VAL A 59 17.27 -4.31 -26.23
C VAL A 59 16.53 -5.07 -25.13
N LEU A 60 17.27 -5.49 -24.11
CA LEU A 60 16.74 -6.12 -22.89
C LEU A 60 16.85 -5.14 -21.73
N ASP A 61 15.74 -4.85 -21.05
CA ASP A 61 15.75 -4.08 -19.80
C ASP A 61 15.94 -5.04 -18.62
N LEU A 62 17.13 -5.04 -18.01
CA LEU A 62 17.38 -5.88 -16.84
C LEU A 62 16.71 -5.28 -15.60
N PRO A 63 16.28 -6.09 -14.62
CA PRO A 63 15.84 -5.58 -13.33
C PRO A 63 16.91 -4.67 -12.69
N GLY A 64 16.46 -3.66 -11.95
CA GLY A 64 17.37 -2.74 -11.27
C GLY A 64 18.20 -3.48 -10.21
N ALA A 65 19.51 -3.28 -10.21
CA ALA A 65 20.43 -3.94 -9.28
C ALA A 65 21.45 -2.95 -8.72
N TYR A 66 21.75 -3.04 -7.41
CA TYR A 66 22.83 -2.23 -6.82
C TYR A 66 24.18 -2.95 -6.83
N SER A 67 24.17 -4.28 -6.94
CA SER A 67 25.35 -5.14 -7.01
C SER A 67 24.99 -6.45 -7.70
N LEU A 68 25.99 -7.12 -8.25
CA LEU A 68 25.85 -8.49 -8.75
C LEU A 68 25.89 -9.54 -7.62
N ASN A 69 26.32 -9.14 -6.41
CA ASN A 69 26.09 -9.89 -5.18
C ASN A 69 24.60 -9.86 -4.79
N ALA A 70 23.81 -10.68 -5.48
CA ALA A 70 22.36 -10.64 -5.39
C ALA A 70 21.82 -10.90 -3.98
N LEU A 71 21.05 -9.94 -3.46
CA LEU A 71 20.25 -10.08 -2.24
C LEU A 71 18.76 -10.26 -2.57
N SER A 72 18.30 -9.72 -3.70
CA SER A 72 16.93 -9.85 -4.19
C SER A 72 16.78 -10.81 -5.38
N ALA A 73 15.54 -11.22 -5.67
CA ALA A 73 15.24 -12.04 -6.85
C ALA A 73 15.53 -11.27 -8.16
N ASP A 74 15.26 -9.96 -8.17
CA ASP A 74 15.55 -9.06 -9.28
C ASP A 74 17.06 -9.01 -9.56
N GLU A 75 17.87 -8.80 -8.52
CA GLU A 75 19.34 -8.82 -8.63
C GLU A 75 19.88 -10.19 -9.05
N ALA A 76 19.27 -11.28 -8.58
CA ALA A 76 19.65 -12.63 -8.97
C ALA A 76 19.41 -12.86 -10.46
N VAL A 77 18.26 -12.41 -10.99
CA VAL A 77 17.97 -12.47 -12.43
C VAL A 77 18.94 -11.60 -13.22
N THR A 78 19.21 -10.37 -12.77
CA THR A 78 20.19 -9.47 -13.42
C THR A 78 21.57 -10.11 -13.49
N ARG A 79 22.06 -10.68 -12.39
CA ARG A 79 23.32 -11.45 -12.35
C ARG A 79 23.28 -12.64 -13.32
N ASP A 80 22.25 -13.49 -13.26
CA ASP A 80 22.17 -14.70 -14.06
C ASP A 80 22.14 -14.39 -15.58
N VAL A 81 21.48 -13.30 -15.97
CA VAL A 81 21.44 -12.86 -17.38
C VAL A 81 22.78 -12.27 -17.82
N VAL A 82 23.38 -11.39 -17.00
CA VAL A 82 24.70 -10.79 -17.30
C VAL A 82 25.79 -11.86 -17.37
N THR A 83 25.73 -12.88 -16.52
CA THR A 83 26.70 -14.00 -16.48
C THR A 83 26.40 -15.12 -17.48
N GLY A 84 25.30 -15.04 -18.23
CA GLY A 84 24.89 -16.07 -19.19
C GLY A 84 24.45 -17.40 -18.55
N GLN A 85 24.18 -17.41 -17.23
CA GLN A 85 23.73 -18.61 -16.49
C GLN A 85 22.22 -18.82 -16.56
N ARG A 86 21.46 -17.84 -17.07
CA ARG A 86 20.00 -17.92 -17.15
C ARG A 86 19.55 -18.80 -18.31
N ALA A 87 18.89 -19.91 -18.00
CA ALA A 87 18.27 -20.76 -19.01
C ALA A 87 17.29 -19.95 -19.90
N GLY A 88 17.50 -20.02 -21.22
CA GLY A 88 16.66 -19.34 -22.22
C GLY A 88 17.08 -17.92 -22.58
N GLU A 89 18.11 -17.36 -21.94
CA GLU A 89 18.70 -16.07 -22.35
C GLU A 89 20.18 -16.25 -22.71
N ALA A 90 20.56 -15.73 -23.89
CA ALA A 90 21.97 -15.60 -24.24
C ALA A 90 22.60 -14.42 -23.49
N ALA A 91 23.90 -14.51 -23.22
CA ALA A 91 24.65 -13.39 -22.68
C ALA A 91 24.58 -12.18 -23.66
N PRO A 92 24.47 -10.94 -23.14
CA PRO A 92 24.43 -9.76 -23.99
C PRO A 92 25.78 -9.49 -24.65
N ASP A 93 25.76 -9.02 -25.90
CA ASP A 93 26.97 -8.61 -26.64
C ASP A 93 27.52 -7.28 -26.11
N LEU A 94 26.62 -6.40 -25.64
CA LEU A 94 26.93 -5.08 -25.09
C LEU A 94 26.08 -4.79 -23.86
N LEU A 95 26.72 -4.28 -22.82
CA LEU A 95 26.05 -3.73 -21.64
C LEU A 95 26.03 -2.20 -21.70
N VAL A 96 24.84 -1.61 -21.65
CA VAL A 96 24.68 -0.17 -21.44
C VAL A 96 24.43 0.05 -19.96
N CYS A 97 25.44 0.56 -19.27
CA CYS A 97 25.36 0.89 -17.85
C CYS A 97 24.70 2.25 -17.66
N VAL A 98 23.41 2.25 -17.32
CA VAL A 98 22.62 3.46 -17.08
C VAL A 98 22.82 3.91 -15.64
N VAL A 99 23.54 5.02 -15.47
CA VAL A 99 23.85 5.63 -14.18
C VAL A 99 23.25 7.03 -14.11
N ASP A 100 22.64 7.37 -12.97
CA ASP A 100 22.11 8.70 -12.70
C ASP A 100 23.25 9.72 -12.54
N ALA A 101 23.28 10.72 -13.42
CA ALA A 101 24.25 11.82 -13.39
C ALA A 101 24.14 12.69 -12.13
N THR A 102 22.98 12.71 -11.46
CA THR A 102 22.78 13.45 -10.21
C THR A 102 23.36 12.72 -9.00
N ASN A 103 23.60 11.41 -9.10
CA ASN A 103 24.17 10.60 -8.02
C ASN A 103 25.02 9.44 -8.57
N LEU A 104 26.14 9.81 -9.20
CA LEU A 104 27.06 8.87 -9.85
C LEU A 104 27.58 7.79 -8.89
N GLN A 105 27.68 8.11 -7.61
CA GLN A 105 28.27 7.24 -6.59
C GLN A 105 27.56 5.88 -6.47
N LEU A 106 26.24 5.87 -6.61
CA LEU A 106 25.43 4.65 -6.50
C LEU A 106 25.67 3.69 -7.66
N GLY A 107 25.77 4.22 -8.88
CA GLY A 107 25.90 3.40 -10.08
C GLY A 107 27.33 2.94 -10.34
N LEU A 108 28.32 3.74 -9.98
CA LEU A 108 29.72 3.49 -10.35
C LEU A 108 30.28 2.19 -9.76
N ARG A 109 29.85 1.82 -8.53
CA ARG A 109 30.27 0.53 -7.93
C ARG A 109 29.87 -0.66 -8.80
N MET A 110 28.60 -0.70 -9.23
CA MET A 110 28.09 -1.79 -10.07
C MET A 110 28.79 -1.82 -11.44
N VAL A 111 29.12 -0.65 -12.00
CA VAL A 111 29.91 -0.55 -13.24
C VAL A 111 31.26 -1.23 -13.06
N LEU A 112 32.00 -0.89 -12.01
CA LEU A 112 33.31 -1.51 -11.72
C LEU A 112 33.20 -3.01 -11.43
N GLU A 113 32.17 -3.45 -10.71
CA GLU A 113 31.90 -4.88 -10.45
C GLU A 113 31.68 -5.66 -11.76
N THR A 114 30.93 -5.07 -12.69
CA THR A 114 30.59 -5.70 -13.97
C THR A 114 31.76 -5.65 -14.95
N GLN A 115 32.55 -4.58 -14.92
CA GLN A 115 33.74 -4.42 -15.74
C GLN A 115 34.77 -5.53 -15.51
N ALA A 116 34.87 -6.04 -14.27
CA ALA A 116 35.75 -7.16 -13.95
C ALA A 116 35.44 -8.45 -14.75
N MET A 117 34.24 -8.57 -15.33
CA MET A 117 33.82 -9.69 -16.18
C MET A 117 34.38 -9.64 -17.60
N GLY A 118 34.89 -8.48 -18.03
CA GLY A 118 35.41 -8.26 -19.38
C GLY A 118 34.36 -8.17 -20.48
N ILE A 119 33.08 -7.97 -20.13
CA ILE A 119 32.00 -7.76 -21.11
C ILE A 119 32.16 -6.36 -21.73
N ALA A 120 31.85 -6.20 -23.02
CA ALA A 120 31.87 -4.88 -23.65
C ALA A 120 30.81 -3.97 -22.99
N MET A 121 31.22 -2.78 -22.60
CA MET A 121 30.40 -1.87 -21.80
C MET A 121 30.46 -0.44 -22.35
N VAL A 122 29.35 0.28 -22.21
CA VAL A 122 29.26 1.73 -22.39
C VAL A 122 28.53 2.32 -21.19
N LEU A 123 29.06 3.41 -20.63
CA LEU A 123 28.43 4.12 -19.53
C LEU A 123 27.46 5.18 -20.10
N ALA A 124 26.16 5.03 -19.82
CA ALA A 124 25.17 6.05 -20.14
C ALA A 124 24.87 6.90 -18.90
N LEU A 125 25.40 8.13 -18.88
CA LEU A 125 25.12 9.15 -17.87
C LEU A 125 23.72 9.73 -18.12
N ASN A 126 22.72 9.16 -17.45
CA ASN A 126 21.32 9.57 -17.60
C ASN A 126 20.97 10.73 -16.66
N MET A 127 19.91 11.47 -16.97
CA MET A 127 19.52 12.69 -16.24
C MET A 127 20.60 13.78 -16.27
N SER A 128 21.41 13.85 -17.33
CA SER A 128 22.48 14.86 -17.45
C SER A 128 21.96 16.30 -17.45
N ASP A 129 20.71 16.53 -17.85
CA ASP A 129 20.03 17.81 -17.72
C ASP A 129 19.72 18.19 -16.26
N ALA A 130 19.32 17.22 -15.44
CA ALA A 130 19.07 17.43 -14.01
C ALA A 130 20.39 17.69 -13.26
N ALA A 131 21.45 16.96 -13.57
CA ALA A 131 22.79 17.18 -13.00
C ALA A 131 23.29 18.60 -13.27
N ARG A 132 23.18 19.08 -14.52
CA ARG A 132 23.51 20.46 -14.88
C ARG A 132 22.67 21.50 -14.14
N ARG A 133 21.36 21.27 -13.97
CA ARG A 133 20.49 22.18 -13.18
C ARG A 133 20.83 22.19 -11.70
N ALA A 134 21.30 21.06 -11.17
CA ALA A 134 21.81 20.94 -9.81
C ALA A 134 23.23 21.52 -9.65
N GLY A 135 23.85 22.02 -10.73
CA GLY A 135 25.21 22.57 -10.74
C GLY A 135 26.32 21.52 -10.68
N ILE A 136 25.99 20.24 -10.81
CA ILE A 136 26.96 19.13 -10.82
C ILE A 136 27.68 19.14 -12.17
N THR A 137 29.00 19.28 -12.12
CA THR A 137 29.86 19.24 -13.31
C THR A 137 30.60 17.91 -13.36
N ILE A 138 30.41 17.15 -14.43
CA ILE A 138 31.04 15.84 -14.62
C ILE A 138 32.04 15.94 -15.78
N ASP A 139 33.30 15.66 -15.50
CA ASP A 139 34.34 15.56 -16.51
C ASP A 139 34.27 14.18 -17.19
N ARG A 140 33.65 14.16 -18.37
CA ARG A 140 33.50 12.96 -19.20
C ARG A 140 34.84 12.39 -19.64
N ALA A 141 35.80 13.22 -20.00
CA ALA A 141 37.09 12.75 -20.51
C ALA A 141 37.89 12.03 -19.42
N VAL A 142 37.80 12.53 -18.18
CA VAL A 142 38.37 11.86 -17.01
C VAL A 142 37.64 10.53 -16.76
N LEU A 143 36.30 10.49 -16.79
CA LEU A 143 35.57 9.22 -16.62
C LEU A 143 35.94 8.19 -17.69
N GLU A 144 36.00 8.58 -18.96
CA GLU A 144 36.38 7.69 -20.07
C GLU A 144 37.79 7.12 -19.87
N ARG A 145 38.74 7.96 -19.43
CA ARG A 145 40.13 7.54 -19.17
C ARG A 145 40.23 6.61 -17.96
N GLU A 146 39.60 6.95 -16.84
CA GLU A 146 39.71 6.17 -15.60
C GLU A 146 38.92 4.85 -15.67
N LEU A 147 37.78 4.83 -16.37
CA LEU A 147 37.01 3.62 -16.57
C LEU A 147 37.47 2.81 -17.77
N GLY A 148 38.24 3.37 -18.71
CA GLY A 148 38.65 2.67 -19.93
C GLY A 148 37.47 2.20 -20.78
N MET A 149 36.33 2.90 -20.73
CA MET A 149 35.13 2.60 -21.52
C MET A 149 34.51 3.90 -22.06
N PRO A 150 33.77 3.84 -23.18
CA PRO A 150 33.04 4.99 -23.69
C PRO A 150 31.98 5.47 -22.69
N VAL A 151 31.84 6.78 -22.55
CA VAL A 151 30.83 7.40 -21.69
C VAL A 151 29.95 8.28 -22.57
N VAL A 152 28.63 8.16 -22.50
CA VAL A 152 27.69 8.96 -23.30
C VAL A 152 26.68 9.64 -22.39
N GLU A 153 26.24 10.84 -22.75
CA GLU A 153 25.17 11.49 -22.02
C GLU A 153 23.80 11.10 -22.56
N THR A 154 22.83 10.92 -21.64
CA THR A 154 21.45 10.62 -22.00
C THR A 154 20.44 11.36 -21.13
N VAL A 155 19.25 11.58 -21.69
CA VAL A 155 18.07 12.11 -20.98
C VAL A 155 16.84 11.30 -21.38
N GLY A 156 16.54 10.25 -20.62
CA GLY A 156 15.49 9.28 -20.97
C GLY A 156 14.07 9.85 -21.13
N ILE A 157 13.77 11.02 -20.54
CA ILE A 157 12.45 11.67 -20.61
C ILE A 157 12.31 12.67 -21.77
N ARG A 158 13.42 13.03 -22.44
CA ARG A 158 13.44 14.05 -23.50
C ARG A 158 13.43 13.38 -24.86
N LYS A 159 12.59 13.86 -25.79
CA LYS A 159 12.66 13.44 -27.21
C LYS A 159 14.06 13.73 -27.76
N GLY A 160 14.70 12.71 -28.35
CA GLY A 160 16.08 12.80 -28.83
C GLY A 160 17.15 12.70 -27.75
N GLY A 161 16.80 12.49 -26.48
CA GLY A 161 17.73 12.42 -25.36
C GLY A 161 18.68 11.20 -25.36
N ALA A 162 18.58 10.29 -26.33
CA ALA A 162 19.48 9.14 -26.49
C ALA A 162 20.39 9.26 -27.73
N HIS A 163 20.51 10.46 -28.31
CA HIS A 163 21.21 10.64 -29.59
C HIS A 163 22.68 10.20 -29.56
N GLU A 164 23.43 10.54 -28.52
CA GLU A 164 24.83 10.11 -28.36
C GLU A 164 24.97 8.59 -28.25
N LEU A 165 24.06 7.94 -27.50
CA LEU A 165 24.04 6.49 -27.39
C LEU A 165 23.73 5.83 -28.75
N LEU A 166 22.80 6.39 -29.53
CA LEU A 166 22.49 5.88 -30.87
C LEU A 166 23.68 6.04 -31.83
N GLN A 167 24.39 7.18 -31.78
CA GLN A 167 25.61 7.40 -32.56
C GLN A 167 26.72 6.41 -32.17
N PHE A 168 26.89 6.14 -30.87
CA PHE A 168 27.83 5.11 -30.41
C PHE A 168 27.48 3.72 -30.97
N LEU A 169 26.19 3.36 -30.93
CA LEU A 169 25.73 2.07 -31.44
C LEU A 169 25.94 1.93 -32.96
N ASP A 170 25.77 3.00 -33.73
CA ASP A 170 26.02 2.99 -35.18
C ASP A 170 27.48 2.65 -35.54
N GLY A 171 28.44 3.06 -34.69
CA GLY A 171 29.86 2.76 -34.84
C GLY A 171 30.29 1.43 -34.22
N TRP A 172 29.44 0.80 -33.40
CA TRP A 172 29.81 -0.38 -32.63
C TRP A 172 29.51 -1.68 -33.38
N ARG A 173 30.51 -2.56 -33.42
CA ARG A 173 30.44 -3.90 -34.01
C ARG A 173 30.83 -4.91 -32.94
N ALA A 174 30.08 -6.00 -32.82
CA ALA A 174 30.44 -7.10 -31.92
C ALA A 174 31.81 -7.67 -32.32
N GLN A 175 32.79 -7.61 -31.41
CA GLN A 175 34.17 -8.04 -31.66
C GLN A 175 34.36 -9.57 -31.46
N GLY A 176 33.33 -10.37 -31.77
CA GLY A 176 33.27 -11.80 -31.45
C GLY A 176 32.68 -12.08 -30.06
N ALA A 177 32.34 -13.35 -29.80
CA ALA A 177 31.77 -13.78 -28.53
C ALA A 177 32.85 -13.71 -27.43
N VAL A 178 32.95 -12.57 -26.75
CA VAL A 178 33.73 -12.48 -25.52
C VAL A 178 33.03 -13.36 -24.49
N GLN A 179 33.64 -14.49 -24.13
CA GLN A 179 33.16 -15.27 -22.99
C GLN A 179 33.39 -14.45 -21.73
N ALA A 180 32.30 -14.01 -21.11
CA ALA A 180 32.35 -13.32 -19.83
C ALA A 180 33.15 -14.17 -18.83
N ARG A 181 34.07 -13.55 -18.09
CA ARG A 181 34.79 -14.25 -17.02
C ARG A 181 33.76 -14.74 -15.99
N PRO A 182 33.88 -15.98 -15.50
CA PRO A 182 32.93 -16.52 -14.54
C PRO A 182 32.90 -15.62 -13.30
N TRP A 183 31.72 -15.10 -12.99
CA TRP A 183 31.52 -14.28 -11.82
C TRP A 183 31.69 -15.12 -10.56
N GLN A 184 32.44 -14.58 -9.60
CA GLN A 184 32.52 -15.12 -8.25
C GLN A 184 31.96 -14.10 -7.26
N PRO A 185 31.23 -14.55 -6.23
CA PRO A 185 30.70 -13.67 -5.19
C PRO A 185 31.86 -12.94 -4.51
N GLN A 186 31.81 -11.62 -4.51
CA GLN A 186 32.89 -10.81 -3.97
C GLN A 186 32.86 -10.84 -2.43
N GLY A 187 34.00 -11.13 -1.82
CA GLY A 187 34.19 -11.01 -0.38
C GLY A 187 34.19 -9.55 0.10
N MET A 188 34.03 -9.34 1.41
CA MET A 188 33.98 -7.99 2.01
C MET A 188 35.18 -7.10 1.61
N GLU A 189 36.38 -7.68 1.54
CA GLU A 189 37.60 -6.95 1.17
C GLU A 189 37.55 -6.41 -0.27
N GLN A 190 37.05 -7.23 -1.22
CA GLN A 190 36.91 -6.81 -2.62
C GLN A 190 35.87 -5.71 -2.75
N VAL A 191 34.73 -5.84 -2.06
CA VAL A 191 33.67 -4.82 -2.04
C VAL A 191 34.22 -3.49 -1.52
N LEU A 192 35.03 -3.50 -0.47
CA LEU A 192 35.68 -2.30 0.07
C LEU A 192 36.65 -1.68 -0.93
N LYS A 193 37.47 -2.48 -1.62
CA LYS A 193 38.38 -1.99 -2.67
C LYS A 193 37.61 -1.34 -3.82
N THR A 194 36.55 -1.97 -4.31
CA THR A 194 35.71 -1.40 -5.37
C THR A 194 35.04 -0.09 -4.92
N GLN A 195 34.61 0.00 -3.66
CA GLN A 195 34.07 1.26 -3.12
C GLN A 195 35.13 2.36 -3.01
N GLN A 196 36.35 2.02 -2.59
CA GLN A 196 37.46 2.97 -2.54
C GLN A 196 37.81 3.48 -3.93
N GLU A 197 37.85 2.59 -4.92
CA GLU A 197 38.13 2.95 -6.30
C GLU A 197 37.03 3.82 -6.92
N ALA A 198 35.77 3.47 -6.71
CA ALA A 198 34.64 4.32 -7.11
C ALA A 198 34.78 5.73 -6.51
N ARG A 199 35.11 5.85 -5.21
CA ARG A 199 35.34 7.17 -4.56
C ARG A 199 36.52 7.91 -5.16
N ARG A 200 37.61 7.22 -5.54
CA ARG A 200 38.77 7.84 -6.19
C ARG A 200 38.38 8.46 -7.52
N ILE A 201 37.68 7.71 -8.38
CA ILE A 201 37.22 8.17 -9.69
C ILE A 201 36.25 9.35 -9.55
N LEU A 202 35.29 9.29 -8.61
CA LEU A 202 34.35 10.38 -8.37
C LEU A 202 35.05 11.68 -7.98
N ARG A 203 36.06 11.62 -7.10
CA ARG A 203 36.83 12.80 -6.70
C ARG A 203 37.60 13.45 -7.86
N LEU A 204 37.97 12.67 -8.87
CA LEU A 204 38.69 13.16 -10.05
C LEU A 204 37.74 13.72 -11.10
N ALA A 205 36.55 13.15 -11.24
CA ALA A 205 35.67 13.41 -12.37
C ALA A 205 34.39 14.18 -12.04
N VAL A 206 34.01 14.31 -10.76
CA VAL A 206 32.76 14.97 -10.36
C VAL A 206 33.08 16.17 -9.47
N HIS A 207 32.62 17.34 -9.91
CA HIS A 207 32.63 18.57 -9.14
C HIS A 207 31.20 18.93 -8.77
N GLU A 208 30.85 18.72 -7.50
CA GLU A 208 29.56 19.13 -6.95
C GLU A 208 29.66 20.57 -6.43
N PRO A 209 28.63 21.42 -6.66
CA PRO A 209 28.62 22.77 -6.12
C PRO A 209 28.52 22.69 -4.60
N ALA A 210 29.28 23.56 -3.91
CA ALA A 210 29.49 23.45 -2.48
C ALA A 210 28.20 23.48 -1.63
N GLU A 211 27.08 24.07 -2.06
CA GLU A 211 25.80 23.98 -1.33
C GLU A 211 24.56 24.17 -2.22
N PRO A 212 23.61 23.23 -2.12
CA PRO A 212 22.21 23.58 -1.83
C PRO A 212 21.58 22.77 -0.66
N MET A 213 22.36 22.07 0.17
CA MET A 213 21.85 21.11 1.17
C MET A 213 21.58 21.66 2.59
N ARG A 214 21.89 22.93 2.91
CA ARG A 214 21.76 23.46 4.29
C ARG A 214 20.36 23.34 4.88
N LEU A 215 19.31 23.59 4.09
CA LEU A 215 17.93 23.54 4.58
C LEU A 215 17.45 22.09 4.76
N ASP A 216 17.71 21.23 3.78
CA ASP A 216 17.35 19.81 3.85
C ASP A 216 18.07 19.11 5.00
N ASP A 217 19.37 19.37 5.19
CA ASP A 217 20.17 18.85 6.30
C ASP A 217 19.69 19.36 7.66
N ALA A 218 19.26 20.63 7.75
CA ALA A 218 18.73 21.21 8.97
C ALA A 218 17.37 20.59 9.33
N ILE A 219 16.51 20.36 8.34
CA ILE A 219 15.21 19.70 8.52
C ILE A 219 15.43 18.23 8.90
N ASP A 220 16.30 17.51 8.18
CA ASP A 220 16.61 16.11 8.46
C ASP A 220 17.22 15.92 9.84
N ARG A 221 17.99 16.88 10.36
CA ARG A 221 18.50 16.85 11.75
C ARG A 221 17.36 16.77 12.78
N VAL A 222 16.20 17.37 12.51
CA VAL A 222 15.04 17.31 13.39
C VAL A 222 14.17 16.10 13.05
N VAL A 223 13.86 15.90 11.77
CA VAL A 223 12.94 14.85 11.27
C VAL A 223 13.49 13.43 11.49
N LEU A 224 14.81 13.24 11.36
CA LEU A 224 15.47 11.95 11.54
C LEU A 224 15.98 11.72 12.96
N HIS A 225 15.82 12.70 13.86
CA HIS A 225 16.25 12.53 15.24
C HIS A 225 15.41 11.44 15.94
N PRO A 226 16.00 10.49 16.68
CA PRO A 226 15.26 9.40 17.31
C PRO A 226 14.10 9.83 18.21
N LEU A 227 14.26 10.94 18.95
CA LEU A 227 13.22 11.53 19.79
C LEU A 227 12.32 12.52 19.02
N TRP A 228 12.87 13.63 18.51
CA TRP A 228 12.11 14.67 17.83
C TRP A 228 11.41 14.20 16.56
N GLY A 229 12.03 13.32 15.78
CA GLY A 229 11.42 12.68 14.63
C GLY A 229 10.20 11.83 15.02
N MET A 230 10.31 11.07 16.12
CA MET A 230 9.21 10.22 16.60
C MET A 230 8.07 11.08 17.17
N LEU A 231 8.40 12.16 17.88
CA LEU A 231 7.43 13.12 18.38
C LEU A 231 6.73 13.85 17.24
N LEU A 232 7.47 14.27 16.22
CA LEU A 232 6.93 14.89 15.01
C LEU A 232 6.02 13.90 14.27
N LEU A 233 6.43 12.65 14.08
CA LEU A 233 5.61 11.62 13.47
C LEU A 233 4.31 11.41 14.25
N ALA A 234 4.40 11.29 15.58
CA ALA A 234 3.23 11.16 16.44
C ALA A 234 2.31 12.39 16.34
N ALA A 235 2.87 13.60 16.30
CA ALA A 235 2.11 14.84 16.14
C ALA A 235 1.44 14.94 14.75
N THR A 236 2.14 14.56 13.68
CA THR A 236 1.60 14.51 12.32
C THR A 236 0.46 13.48 12.23
N MET A 237 0.63 12.31 12.83
CA MET A 237 -0.44 11.30 12.90
C MET A 237 -1.63 11.80 13.71
N PHE A 238 -1.39 12.42 14.86
CA PHE A 238 -2.43 13.03 15.69
C PHE A 238 -3.23 14.09 14.92
N LEU A 239 -2.55 15.01 14.23
CA LEU A 239 -3.18 16.06 13.44
C LEU A 239 -3.99 15.50 12.27
N MET A 240 -3.45 14.48 11.59
CA MET A 240 -4.18 13.75 10.55
C MET A 240 -5.48 13.14 11.09
N PHE A 241 -5.43 12.43 12.23
CA PHE A 241 -6.63 11.86 12.85
C PHE A 241 -7.62 12.94 13.31
N GLN A 242 -7.13 14.01 13.94
CA GLN A 242 -7.97 15.14 14.36
C GLN A 242 -8.71 15.78 13.18
N ALA A 243 -8.00 16.05 12.07
CA ALA A 243 -8.62 16.59 10.87
C ALA A 243 -9.68 15.64 10.29
N VAL A 244 -9.39 14.33 10.26
CA VAL A 244 -10.33 13.32 9.77
C VAL A 244 -11.63 13.28 10.57
N PHE A 245 -11.63 13.57 11.87
CA PHE A 245 -12.85 13.63 12.68
C PHE A 245 -13.52 15.00 12.66
N SER A 246 -12.75 16.05 12.92
CA SER A 246 -13.30 17.41 13.07
C SER A 246 -13.70 18.04 11.74
N TRP A 247 -12.91 17.85 10.69
CA TRP A 247 -13.18 18.48 9.38
C TRP A 247 -14.13 17.65 8.52
N ALA A 248 -14.26 16.35 8.78
CA ALA A 248 -15.21 15.50 8.06
C ALA A 248 -16.64 15.61 8.60
N ALA A 249 -16.84 15.96 9.88
CA ALA A 249 -18.16 15.98 10.50
C ALA A 249 -19.17 16.92 9.79
N PRO A 250 -18.84 18.19 9.47
CA PRO A 250 -19.80 19.08 8.79
C PRO A 250 -20.26 18.58 7.42
N PRO A 251 -19.38 18.14 6.49
CA PRO A 251 -19.85 17.59 5.21
C PRO A 251 -20.54 16.24 5.36
N MET A 252 -20.21 15.44 6.39
CA MET A 252 -20.92 14.20 6.70
C MET A 252 -22.38 14.46 7.08
N GLU A 253 -22.61 15.41 7.99
CA GLU A 253 -23.95 15.83 8.43
C GLU A 253 -24.75 16.38 7.25
N ALA A 254 -24.16 17.27 6.44
CA ALA A 254 -24.84 17.81 5.26
C ALA A 254 -25.29 16.74 4.26
N ILE A 255 -24.49 15.69 4.04
CA ILE A 255 -24.87 14.56 3.17
C ILE A 255 -25.98 13.73 3.81
N LYS A 256 -25.90 13.48 5.12
CA LYS A 256 -26.90 12.73 5.88
C LYS A 256 -28.26 13.44 5.84
N ASP A 257 -28.29 14.72 6.17
CA ASP A 257 -29.50 15.53 6.19
C ASP A 257 -30.11 15.63 4.78
N GLY A 258 -29.26 15.74 3.75
CA GLY A 258 -29.70 15.70 2.35
C GLY A 258 -30.33 14.37 1.95
N ALA A 259 -29.78 13.24 2.40
CA ALA A 259 -30.33 11.91 2.14
C ALA A 259 -31.65 11.69 2.88
N GLU A 260 -31.77 12.14 4.14
CA GLU A 260 -32.99 12.07 4.94
C GLU A 260 -34.11 12.94 4.35
N ALA A 261 -33.80 14.17 3.93
CA ALA A 261 -34.75 15.06 3.28
C ALA A 261 -35.29 14.46 1.96
N LEU A 262 -34.42 13.83 1.17
CA LEU A 262 -34.83 13.09 -0.02
C LEU A 262 -35.69 11.87 0.33
N GLY A 263 -35.35 11.14 1.38
CA GLY A 263 -36.15 10.03 1.90
C GLY A 263 -37.57 10.46 2.27
N GLN A 264 -37.70 11.51 3.10
CA GLN A 264 -38.99 12.07 3.50
C GLN A 264 -39.82 12.56 2.31
N TRP A 265 -39.16 13.17 1.31
CA TRP A 265 -39.83 13.59 0.08
C TRP A 265 -40.41 12.42 -0.71
N VAL A 266 -39.68 11.30 -0.78
CA VAL A 266 -40.17 10.05 -1.41
C VAL A 266 -41.31 9.45 -0.59
N HIS A 267 -41.21 9.44 0.75
CA HIS A 267 -42.28 9.00 1.65
C HIS A 267 -43.59 9.74 1.41
N ALA A 268 -43.53 11.07 1.25
CA ALA A 268 -44.72 11.90 1.07
C ALA A 268 -45.43 11.71 -0.27
N ARG A 269 -44.76 11.13 -1.28
CA ARG A 269 -45.30 11.00 -2.65
C ARG A 269 -45.66 9.59 -3.07
N LEU A 270 -45.16 8.57 -2.37
CA LEU A 270 -45.41 7.17 -2.69
C LEU A 270 -46.31 6.49 -1.65
N PRO A 271 -47.33 5.75 -2.09
CA PRO A 271 -48.16 4.95 -1.19
C PRO A 271 -47.31 3.88 -0.48
N ASP A 272 -47.79 3.45 0.69
CA ASP A 272 -47.14 2.39 1.47
C ASP A 272 -47.08 1.08 0.65
N GLY A 273 -45.88 0.52 0.51
CA GLY A 273 -45.66 -0.69 -0.28
C GLY A 273 -44.19 -1.03 -0.45
N ALA A 274 -43.92 -2.21 -1.03
CA ALA A 274 -42.56 -2.72 -1.22
C ALA A 274 -41.66 -1.80 -2.07
N LEU A 275 -42.24 -1.08 -3.04
CA LEU A 275 -41.50 -0.12 -3.86
C LEU A 275 -40.97 1.07 -3.04
N ARG A 276 -41.80 1.62 -2.14
CA ARG A 276 -41.41 2.73 -1.26
C ARG A 276 -40.30 2.28 -0.30
N SER A 277 -40.47 1.12 0.34
CA SER A 277 -39.45 0.58 1.25
C SER A 277 -38.14 0.26 0.52
N LEU A 278 -38.18 -0.31 -0.69
CA LEU A 278 -36.96 -0.52 -1.48
C LEU A 278 -36.23 0.78 -1.82
N LEU A 279 -36.98 1.82 -2.23
CA LEU A 279 -36.40 3.10 -2.61
C LEU A 279 -35.81 3.84 -1.41
N VAL A 280 -36.51 3.86 -0.27
CA VAL A 280 -36.06 4.61 0.91
C VAL A 280 -35.08 3.78 1.75
N ASP A 281 -35.51 2.62 2.24
CA ASP A 281 -34.74 1.79 3.18
C ASP A 281 -33.63 0.99 2.49
N GLY A 282 -33.81 0.63 1.22
CA GLY A 282 -32.82 -0.13 0.45
C GLY A 282 -31.80 0.76 -0.27
N ILE A 283 -32.29 1.64 -1.15
CA ILE A 283 -31.45 2.40 -2.08
C ILE A 283 -30.99 3.73 -1.49
N LEU A 284 -31.90 4.61 -1.04
CA LEU A 284 -31.53 5.93 -0.53
C LEU A 284 -30.72 5.84 0.76
N ALA A 285 -31.15 5.00 1.72
CA ALA A 285 -30.37 4.73 2.92
C ALA A 285 -29.00 4.13 2.60
N GLY A 286 -28.92 3.22 1.61
CA GLY A 286 -27.67 2.63 1.15
C GLY A 286 -26.73 3.67 0.49
N VAL A 287 -27.24 4.49 -0.42
CA VAL A 287 -26.47 5.55 -1.11
C VAL A 287 -26.04 6.64 -0.11
N GLY A 288 -26.94 7.07 0.77
CA GLY A 288 -26.64 8.02 1.84
C GLY A 288 -25.52 7.50 2.73
N GLY A 289 -25.62 6.23 3.17
CA GLY A 289 -24.57 5.56 3.93
C GLY A 289 -23.22 5.56 3.23
N VAL A 290 -23.17 5.25 1.92
CA VAL A 290 -21.92 5.27 1.14
C VAL A 290 -21.34 6.69 1.03
N LEU A 291 -22.17 7.68 0.69
CA LEU A 291 -21.71 9.04 0.41
C LEU A 291 -21.25 9.76 1.67
N VAL A 292 -21.87 9.50 2.82
CA VAL A 292 -21.48 10.09 4.11
C VAL A 292 -20.01 9.80 4.41
N PHE A 293 -19.43 8.67 4.00
CA PHE A 293 -18.01 8.38 4.30
C PHE A 293 -16.99 9.03 3.34
N LEU A 294 -17.44 9.55 2.20
CA LEU A 294 -16.54 10.11 1.20
C LEU A 294 -15.66 11.27 1.72
N PRO A 295 -16.19 12.27 2.46
CA PRO A 295 -15.37 13.39 2.97
C PRO A 295 -14.22 12.92 3.86
N GLN A 296 -14.51 11.96 4.76
CA GLN A 296 -13.53 11.39 5.67
C GLN A 296 -12.39 10.69 4.93
N ILE A 297 -12.73 9.92 3.89
CA ILE A 297 -11.75 9.24 3.02
C ILE A 297 -10.87 10.25 2.27
N LEU A 298 -11.47 11.34 1.75
CA LEU A 298 -10.73 12.36 1.00
C LEU A 298 -9.77 13.15 1.88
N ILE A 299 -10.17 13.53 3.10
CA ILE A 299 -9.27 14.19 4.05
C ILE A 299 -8.09 13.30 4.37
N LEU A 300 -8.32 12.01 4.62
CA LEU A 300 -7.24 11.08 4.92
C LEU A 300 -6.27 10.90 3.73
N PHE A 301 -6.80 10.74 2.51
CA PHE A 301 -5.94 10.68 1.32
C PHE A 301 -5.22 11.99 1.02
N LEU A 302 -5.79 13.15 1.38
CA LEU A 302 -5.11 14.44 1.24
C LEU A 302 -3.82 14.45 2.07
N PHE A 303 -3.89 14.03 3.34
CA PHE A 303 -2.71 13.93 4.19
C PHE A 303 -1.70 12.91 3.68
N ILE A 304 -2.14 11.70 3.31
CA ILE A 304 -1.22 10.67 2.81
C ILE A 304 -0.50 11.14 1.54
N LEU A 305 -1.23 11.70 0.57
CA LEU A 305 -0.65 12.22 -0.67
C LEU A 305 0.28 13.41 -0.40
N ALA A 306 -0.05 14.29 0.55
CA ALA A 306 0.81 15.40 0.91
C ALA A 306 2.11 14.94 1.60
N LEU A 307 2.05 13.94 2.47
CA LEU A 307 3.24 13.35 3.13
C LEU A 307 4.12 12.56 2.16
N GLU A 308 3.50 11.94 1.15
CA GLU A 308 4.20 11.24 0.07
C GLU A 308 4.89 12.23 -0.89
N ASP A 309 4.16 13.20 -1.44
CA ASP A 309 4.68 14.19 -2.39
C ASP A 309 5.74 15.11 -1.75
N SER A 310 5.69 15.33 -0.43
CA SER A 310 6.68 16.13 0.29
C SER A 310 8.00 15.41 0.58
N GLY A 311 8.05 14.10 0.42
CA GLY A 311 9.23 13.29 0.74
C GLY A 311 9.40 13.00 2.24
N TYR A 312 8.44 13.39 3.09
CA TYR A 312 8.47 13.06 4.53
C TYR A 312 8.30 11.56 4.80
N LEU A 313 7.45 10.88 4.03
CA LEU A 313 7.13 9.47 4.25
C LEU A 313 8.36 8.53 4.21
N PRO A 314 9.32 8.66 3.25
CA PRO A 314 10.61 7.96 3.30
C PRO A 314 11.43 8.21 4.57
N ARG A 315 11.45 9.43 5.13
CA ARG A 315 12.16 9.72 6.39
C ARG A 315 11.52 9.05 7.58
N ALA A 316 10.19 9.10 7.65
CA ALA A 316 9.44 8.40 8.69
C ALA A 316 9.69 6.88 8.63
N ALA A 317 9.77 6.31 7.43
CA ALA A 317 10.14 4.92 7.22
C ALA A 317 11.56 4.60 7.71
N PHE A 318 12.54 5.47 7.43
CA PHE A 318 13.91 5.33 7.95
C PHE A 318 13.96 5.37 9.48
N LEU A 319 13.25 6.32 10.10
CA LEU A 319 13.19 6.46 11.56
C LEU A 319 12.60 5.21 12.23
N LEU A 320 11.58 4.60 11.61
CA LEU A 320 10.93 3.40 12.11
C LEU A 320 11.67 2.10 11.76
N ASP A 321 12.69 2.13 10.90
CA ASP A 321 13.44 0.94 10.50
C ASP A 321 13.99 0.18 11.70
N ARG A 322 14.53 0.89 12.70
CA ARG A 322 15.04 0.26 13.92
C ARG A 322 13.95 -0.44 14.72
N LEU A 323 12.76 0.17 14.82
CA LEU A 323 11.63 -0.39 15.55
C LEU A 323 11.04 -1.59 14.79
N MET A 324 10.91 -1.50 13.48
CA MET A 324 10.43 -2.58 12.62
C MET A 324 11.41 -3.75 12.54
N GLY A 325 12.72 -3.48 12.60
CA GLY A 325 13.76 -4.51 12.62
C GLY A 325 13.63 -5.48 13.79
N THR A 326 13.10 -5.03 14.93
CA THR A 326 12.86 -5.90 16.10
C THR A 326 11.91 -7.06 15.77
N VAL A 327 10.87 -6.78 14.99
CA VAL A 327 9.86 -7.76 14.53
C VAL A 327 10.22 -8.40 13.18
N GLY A 328 11.41 -8.10 12.63
CA GLY A 328 11.92 -8.69 11.39
C GLY A 328 11.36 -8.06 10.11
N LEU A 329 10.82 -6.84 10.20
CA LEU A 329 10.40 -6.04 9.05
C LEU A 329 11.42 -4.94 8.79
N SER A 330 11.52 -4.48 7.54
CA SER A 330 12.28 -3.26 7.22
C SER A 330 11.38 -2.04 7.36
N GLY A 331 11.98 -0.85 7.48
CA GLY A 331 11.28 0.43 7.43
C GLY A 331 10.43 0.61 6.18
N ARG A 332 10.73 -0.08 5.06
CA ARG A 332 9.89 -0.06 3.84
C ARG A 332 8.49 -0.62 4.09
N SER A 333 8.34 -1.52 5.07
CA SER A 333 7.04 -2.05 5.48
C SER A 333 6.17 -1.01 6.18
N PHE A 334 6.73 0.06 6.74
CA PHE A 334 5.95 1.15 7.32
C PHE A 334 5.06 1.84 6.29
N ILE A 335 5.58 2.07 5.07
CA ILE A 335 4.86 2.79 4.01
C ILE A 335 3.51 2.11 3.68
N PRO A 336 3.48 0.79 3.37
CA PRO A 336 2.25 0.02 3.25
C PRO A 336 1.34 0.02 4.49
N LEU A 337 1.91 -0.10 5.68
CA LEU A 337 1.14 -0.19 6.92
C LEU A 337 0.49 1.14 7.28
N LEU A 338 1.17 2.26 7.06
CA LEU A 338 0.59 3.59 7.21
C LEU A 338 -0.59 3.77 6.27
N SER A 339 -0.43 3.41 5.00
CA SER A 339 -1.52 3.44 4.01
C SER A 339 -2.69 2.53 4.41
N SER A 340 -2.43 1.44 5.15
CA SER A 340 -3.45 0.50 5.63
C SER A 340 -4.38 1.07 6.71
N PHE A 341 -3.95 2.10 7.47
CA PHE A 341 -4.85 2.85 8.38
C PHE A 341 -5.95 3.60 7.63
N ALA A 342 -5.70 3.99 6.38
CA ALA A 342 -6.76 4.47 5.51
C ALA A 342 -7.57 3.32 4.97
N CYS A 343 -6.91 2.43 4.23
CA CYS A 343 -7.54 1.26 3.67
C CYS A 343 -6.50 0.18 3.42
N ALA A 344 -6.81 -1.05 3.83
CA ALA A 344 -5.92 -2.19 3.63
C ALA A 344 -5.63 -2.45 2.14
N ILE A 345 -6.53 -2.12 1.21
CA ILE A 345 -6.36 -2.37 -0.23
C ILE A 345 -5.14 -1.63 -0.81
N PRO A 346 -5.05 -0.28 -0.80
CA PRO A 346 -3.88 0.44 -1.29
C PRO A 346 -2.62 0.10 -0.47
N GLY A 347 -2.75 -0.14 0.84
CA GLY A 347 -1.63 -0.60 1.66
C GLY A 347 -1.04 -1.92 1.17
N ILE A 348 -1.87 -2.93 0.94
CA ILE A 348 -1.46 -4.24 0.39
C ILE A 348 -0.84 -4.08 -1.00
N MET A 349 -1.38 -3.22 -1.86
CA MET A 349 -0.78 -2.95 -3.17
C MET A 349 0.59 -2.24 -3.06
N ALA A 350 0.75 -1.34 -2.09
CA ALA A 350 2.00 -0.63 -1.84
C ALA A 350 3.13 -1.56 -1.37
N THR A 351 2.82 -2.77 -0.89
CA THR A 351 3.83 -3.78 -0.50
C THR A 351 4.72 -4.22 -1.67
N ARG A 352 4.36 -3.91 -2.93
CA ARG A 352 5.23 -4.09 -4.10
C ARG A 352 6.56 -3.34 -4.00
N THR A 353 6.63 -2.32 -3.14
CA THR A 353 7.88 -1.60 -2.85
C THR A 353 8.84 -2.40 -1.96
N ILE A 354 8.39 -3.50 -1.35
CA ILE A 354 9.20 -4.41 -0.52
C ILE A 354 9.79 -5.50 -1.43
N THR A 355 11.12 -5.52 -1.52
CA THR A 355 11.87 -6.40 -2.43
C THR A 355 11.87 -7.86 -1.97
N HIS A 356 11.95 -8.10 -0.67
CA HIS A 356 11.97 -9.46 -0.13
C HIS A 356 10.57 -10.05 -0.04
N TRP A 357 10.35 -11.17 -0.74
CA TRP A 357 9.04 -11.82 -0.79
C TRP A 357 8.50 -12.26 0.57
N ARG A 358 9.38 -12.70 1.50
CA ARG A 358 8.97 -13.13 2.87
C ARG A 358 8.47 -11.95 3.67
N GLU A 359 9.23 -10.86 3.67
CA GLU A 359 8.86 -9.61 4.33
C GLU A 359 7.57 -9.06 3.72
N ARG A 360 7.50 -8.96 2.38
CA ARG A 360 6.30 -8.55 1.65
C ARG A 360 5.08 -9.36 2.08
N LEU A 361 5.20 -10.68 2.17
CA LEU A 361 4.10 -11.54 2.59
C LEU A 361 3.70 -11.30 4.05
N VAL A 362 4.63 -11.13 4.98
CA VAL A 362 4.29 -10.79 6.39
C VAL A 362 3.57 -9.45 6.45
N THR A 363 4.05 -8.44 5.72
CA THR A 363 3.43 -7.11 5.66
C THR A 363 2.02 -7.17 5.06
N ILE A 364 1.80 -7.96 4.01
CA ILE A 364 0.45 -8.22 3.46
C ILE A 364 -0.45 -8.86 4.53
N MET A 365 0.06 -9.83 5.29
CA MET A 365 -0.74 -10.55 6.28
C MET A 365 -1.13 -9.64 7.45
N ILE A 366 -0.26 -8.75 7.93
CA ILE A 366 -0.53 -7.88 9.08
C ILE A 366 -1.16 -6.53 8.72
N ALA A 367 -1.09 -6.08 7.46
CA ALA A 367 -1.75 -4.85 6.99
C ALA A 367 -3.23 -4.73 7.41
N PRO A 368 -4.04 -5.81 7.31
CA PRO A 368 -5.36 -5.93 7.92
C PRO A 368 -5.51 -5.49 9.39
N LEU A 369 -4.50 -5.71 10.22
CA LEU A 369 -4.57 -5.43 11.66
C LEU A 369 -4.46 -3.94 11.96
N MET A 370 -4.05 -3.13 10.97
CA MET A 370 -4.15 -1.69 11.06
C MET A 370 -5.61 -1.28 10.99
N THR A 371 -6.05 -0.52 11.99
CA THR A 371 -7.44 -0.06 12.07
C THR A 371 -7.74 0.91 10.93
N CYS A 372 -8.44 0.40 9.91
CA CYS A 372 -8.86 1.20 8.76
C CYS A 372 -9.98 2.18 9.13
N SER A 373 -10.07 3.31 8.41
CA SER A 373 -11.08 4.36 8.64
C SER A 373 -12.51 3.83 8.65
N ALA A 374 -12.82 2.79 7.86
CA ALA A 374 -14.15 2.17 7.80
C ALA A 374 -14.63 1.53 9.12
N ARG A 375 -13.74 1.34 10.11
CA ARG A 375 -14.12 0.86 11.46
C ARG A 375 -14.59 2.00 12.37
N LEU A 376 -14.22 3.24 12.05
CA LEU A 376 -14.48 4.40 12.90
C LEU A 376 -15.95 4.66 13.19
N PRO A 377 -16.89 4.50 12.25
CA PRO A 377 -18.32 4.71 12.55
C PRO A 377 -18.83 3.73 13.60
N VAL A 378 -18.40 2.47 13.52
CA VAL A 378 -18.76 1.44 14.52
C VAL A 378 -18.16 1.78 15.87
N TYR A 379 -16.88 2.17 15.91
CA TYR A 379 -16.23 2.59 17.15
C TYR A 379 -16.90 3.82 17.77
N ALA A 380 -17.18 4.84 16.96
CA ALA A 380 -17.83 6.05 17.42
C ALA A 380 -19.21 5.76 18.01
N LEU A 381 -20.03 4.94 17.33
CA LEU A 381 -21.35 4.54 17.82
C LEU A 381 -21.26 3.80 19.17
N LEU A 382 -20.43 2.77 19.27
CA LEU A 382 -20.32 1.95 20.47
C LEU A 382 -19.68 2.71 21.63
N ILE A 383 -18.65 3.52 21.37
CA ILE A 383 -18.00 4.33 22.40
C ILE A 383 -18.97 5.41 22.90
N ALA A 384 -19.69 6.08 22.01
CA ALA A 384 -20.67 7.09 22.42
C ALA A 384 -21.84 6.50 23.23
N ALA A 385 -22.28 5.27 22.88
CA ALA A 385 -23.39 4.61 23.56
C ALA A 385 -23.02 4.05 24.95
N PHE A 386 -21.82 3.48 25.12
CA PHE A 386 -21.47 2.74 26.34
C PHE A 386 -20.39 3.38 27.21
N ILE A 387 -19.55 4.26 26.65
CA ILE A 387 -18.44 4.87 27.40
C ILE A 387 -18.88 6.27 27.87
N PRO A 388 -18.92 6.53 29.18
CA PRO A 388 -19.41 7.80 29.69
C PRO A 388 -18.50 8.95 29.26
N ALA A 389 -19.11 10.08 28.89
CA ALA A 389 -18.42 11.31 28.52
C ALA A 389 -17.81 12.01 29.76
N ARG A 390 -16.74 11.42 30.30
CA ARG A 390 -15.99 11.96 31.45
C ARG A 390 -14.61 12.43 31.00
N THR A 391 -14.13 13.50 31.62
CA THR A 391 -12.75 13.96 31.45
C THR A 391 -11.85 13.25 32.46
N VAL A 392 -10.74 12.69 31.97
CA VAL A 392 -9.65 12.11 32.74
C VAL A 392 -8.57 13.18 32.89
N TRP A 393 -8.18 13.44 34.14
CA TRP A 393 -7.17 14.45 34.50
C TRP A 393 -7.47 15.87 33.99
N GLY A 394 -8.74 16.19 33.76
CA GLY A 394 -9.19 17.52 33.32
C GLY A 394 -8.86 17.90 31.86
N VAL A 395 -8.13 17.06 31.12
CA VAL A 395 -7.65 17.38 29.77
C VAL A 395 -8.08 16.35 28.72
N PHE A 396 -8.16 15.06 29.07
CA PHE A 396 -8.43 13.99 28.11
C PHE A 396 -9.86 13.45 28.22
N SER A 397 -10.57 13.25 27.11
CA SER A 397 -11.87 12.57 27.15
C SER A 397 -11.69 11.05 27.27
N LEU A 398 -12.46 10.41 28.14
CA LEU A 398 -12.43 8.95 28.32
C LEU A 398 -12.72 8.22 26.99
N GLN A 399 -13.68 8.72 26.22
CA GLN A 399 -14.01 8.21 24.89
C GLN A 399 -12.82 8.29 23.92
N GLY A 400 -12.06 9.39 23.95
CA GLY A 400 -10.84 9.55 23.17
C GLY A 400 -9.74 8.58 23.59
N LEU A 401 -9.60 8.34 24.90
CA LEU A 401 -8.64 7.36 25.44
C LEU A 401 -8.98 5.92 25.02
N VAL A 402 -10.27 5.55 25.03
CA VAL A 402 -10.71 4.23 24.55
C VAL A 402 -10.42 4.08 23.05
N MET A 403 -10.73 5.09 22.24
CA MET A 403 -10.39 5.10 20.81
C MET A 403 -8.87 4.93 20.60
N PHE A 404 -8.06 5.69 21.33
CA PHE A 404 -6.60 5.58 21.27
C PHE A 404 -6.12 4.18 21.64
N ALA A 405 -6.67 3.59 22.71
CA ALA A 405 -6.34 2.24 23.14
C ALA A 405 -6.67 1.18 22.07
N LEU A 406 -7.81 1.32 21.37
CA LEU A 406 -8.18 0.42 20.26
C LEU A 406 -7.20 0.53 19.08
N TYR A 407 -6.77 1.75 18.74
CA TYR A 407 -5.77 1.98 17.69
C TYR A 407 -4.40 1.39 18.05
N MET A 408 -3.94 1.65 19.27
CA MET A 408 -2.70 1.08 19.78
C MET A 408 -2.78 -0.44 19.86
N GLY A 409 -3.93 -0.99 20.28
CA GLY A 409 -4.20 -2.43 20.29
C GLY A 409 -3.99 -3.06 18.91
N GLY A 410 -4.50 -2.44 17.85
CA GLY A 410 -4.27 -2.89 16.47
C GLY A 410 -2.80 -2.92 16.07
N ILE A 411 -2.06 -1.83 16.36
CA ILE A 411 -0.61 -1.72 16.06
C ILE A 411 0.18 -2.79 16.82
N LEU A 412 -0.02 -2.88 18.13
CA LEU A 412 0.69 -3.83 18.99
C LEU A 412 0.39 -5.27 18.56
N SER A 413 -0.85 -5.55 18.18
CA SER A 413 -1.24 -6.87 17.68
C SER A 413 -0.60 -7.17 16.33
N ALA A 414 -0.52 -6.21 15.41
CA ALA A 414 0.17 -6.36 14.15
C ALA A 414 1.65 -6.70 14.36
N MET A 415 2.30 -6.01 15.30
CA MET A 415 3.69 -6.27 15.70
C MET A 415 3.84 -7.66 16.34
N ALA A 416 2.91 -8.07 17.21
CA ALA A 416 2.92 -9.39 17.83
C ALA A 416 2.76 -10.50 16.78
N VAL A 417 1.80 -10.38 15.86
CA VAL A 417 1.60 -11.34 14.77
C VAL A 417 2.82 -11.39 13.85
N ALA A 418 3.44 -10.25 13.53
CA ALA A 418 4.69 -10.21 12.76
C ALA A 418 5.83 -10.97 13.48
N ALA A 419 5.97 -10.79 14.80
CA ALA A 419 6.95 -11.50 15.61
C ALA A 419 6.69 -13.02 15.65
N VAL A 420 5.43 -13.45 15.79
CA VAL A 420 5.06 -14.88 15.74
C VAL A 420 5.39 -15.48 14.37
N LEU A 421 5.05 -14.78 13.27
CA LEU A 421 5.37 -15.24 11.92
C LEU A 421 6.88 -15.30 11.66
N LYS A 422 7.67 -14.41 12.27
CA LYS A 422 9.15 -14.45 12.24
C LYS A 422 9.68 -15.71 12.93
N ILE A 423 9.17 -16.06 14.11
CA ILE A 423 9.60 -17.27 14.83
C ILE A 423 9.32 -18.52 13.99
N TRP A 424 8.14 -18.59 13.36
CA TRP A 424 7.73 -19.75 12.57
C TRP A 424 8.49 -19.93 11.24
N ARG A 425 8.98 -18.85 10.63
CA ARG A 425 9.59 -18.88 9.28
C ARG A 425 11.11 -18.68 9.26
N GLY A 426 11.74 -18.62 10.44
CA GLY A 426 13.19 -18.44 10.61
C GLY A 426 13.64 -16.97 10.45
N PRO A 427 14.90 -16.65 10.85
CA PRO A 427 15.42 -15.30 10.82
C PRO A 427 15.45 -14.76 9.38
N MET A 428 14.69 -13.69 9.14
CA MET A 428 14.81 -12.90 7.91
C MET A 428 16.16 -12.17 7.97
N ARG A 429 17.00 -12.33 6.95
CA ARG A 429 18.19 -11.49 6.79
C ARG A 429 17.71 -10.06 6.60
N ALA A 430 17.99 -9.18 7.56
CA ALA A 430 17.74 -7.76 7.40
C ALA A 430 18.57 -7.29 6.20
N THR A 431 17.91 -6.95 5.10
CA THR A 431 18.59 -6.19 4.06
C THR A 431 18.87 -4.81 4.63
N PRO A 432 20.14 -4.38 4.70
CA PRO A 432 20.43 -3.00 5.05
C PRO A 432 19.70 -2.10 4.06
N LEU A 433 18.88 -1.21 4.59
CA LEU A 433 18.04 -0.29 3.83
C LEU A 433 18.96 0.79 3.26
N LEU A 434 19.48 0.57 2.04
CA LEU A 434 20.13 1.63 1.28
C LEU A 434 19.00 2.48 0.65
N MET A 435 18.44 3.41 1.43
CA MET A 435 17.41 4.33 0.95
C MET A 435 18.05 5.63 0.51
N GLU A 436 17.95 5.95 -0.78
CA GLU A 436 18.11 7.33 -1.23
C GLU A 436 16.91 8.13 -0.73
N LEU A 437 17.17 9.10 0.13
CA LEU A 437 16.15 10.02 0.62
C LEU A 437 15.85 11.04 -0.50
N PRO A 438 14.65 11.04 -1.11
CA PRO A 438 14.33 12.00 -2.18
C PRO A 438 14.38 13.43 -1.63
N PRO A 439 14.75 14.47 -2.39
CA PRO A 439 14.80 15.84 -1.85
C PRO A 439 13.42 16.31 -1.36
N TYR A 440 13.39 17.24 -0.39
CA TYR A 440 12.14 17.84 0.06
C TYR A 440 11.49 18.60 -1.10
N ARG A 441 10.18 18.44 -1.25
CA ARG A 441 9.39 19.14 -2.27
C ARG A 441 8.12 19.69 -1.66
N LEU A 442 7.68 20.84 -2.14
CA LEU A 442 6.33 21.30 -1.81
C LEU A 442 5.32 20.47 -2.60
N PRO A 443 4.28 19.93 -1.96
CA PRO A 443 3.30 19.10 -2.66
C PRO A 443 2.52 19.95 -3.67
N ASN A 444 2.40 19.45 -4.89
CA ASN A 444 1.74 20.20 -5.96
C ASN A 444 0.21 20.08 -5.82
N LEU A 445 -0.48 21.20 -5.61
CA LEU A 445 -1.94 21.28 -5.46
C LEU A 445 -2.70 20.56 -6.60
N ARG A 446 -2.19 20.62 -7.84
CA ARG A 446 -2.82 19.92 -8.98
C ARG A 446 -2.68 18.40 -8.88
N SER A 447 -1.52 17.93 -8.39
CA SER A 447 -1.27 16.50 -8.14
C SER A 447 -2.21 15.98 -7.05
N LEU A 448 -2.29 16.72 -5.94
CA LEU A 448 -3.20 16.44 -4.82
C LEU A 448 -4.65 16.37 -5.28
N ALA A 449 -5.15 17.39 -5.97
CA ALA A 449 -6.54 17.44 -6.43
C ALA A 449 -6.89 16.30 -7.40
N ARG A 450 -6.00 15.98 -8.35
CA ARG A 450 -6.19 14.85 -9.27
C ARG A 450 -6.17 13.51 -8.51
N GLY A 451 -5.24 13.34 -7.58
CA GLY A 451 -5.15 12.15 -6.73
C GLY A 451 -6.43 11.96 -5.91
N LEU A 452 -6.95 13.01 -5.29
CA LEU A 452 -8.22 12.97 -4.55
C LEU A 452 -9.40 12.62 -5.44
N TYR A 453 -9.50 13.20 -6.63
CA TYR A 453 -10.56 12.89 -7.59
C TYR A 453 -10.53 11.42 -8.04
N GLU A 454 -9.34 10.89 -8.31
CA GLU A 454 -9.15 9.47 -8.65
C GLU A 454 -9.61 8.57 -7.48
N ARG A 455 -9.25 8.90 -6.23
CA ARG A 455 -9.68 8.16 -5.04
C ARG A 455 -11.20 8.22 -4.85
N ALA A 456 -11.82 9.40 -5.01
CA ALA A 456 -13.26 9.58 -4.97
C ALA A 456 -13.96 8.70 -6.01
N THR A 457 -13.48 8.74 -7.25
CA THR A 457 -14.08 8.00 -8.37
C THR A 457 -13.96 6.49 -8.17
N ILE A 458 -12.80 6.01 -7.71
CA ILE A 458 -12.60 4.59 -7.39
C ILE A 458 -13.56 4.16 -6.28
N PHE A 459 -13.70 4.95 -5.21
CA PHE A 459 -14.62 4.66 -4.12
C PHE A 459 -16.07 4.59 -4.61
N LEU A 460 -16.56 5.61 -5.32
CA LEU A 460 -17.94 5.63 -5.82
C LEU A 460 -18.24 4.48 -6.79
N LYS A 461 -17.38 4.26 -7.79
CA LYS A 461 -17.66 3.28 -8.85
C LYS A 461 -17.43 1.83 -8.44
N ARG A 462 -16.39 1.55 -7.64
CA ARG A 462 -16.06 0.17 -7.25
C ARG A 462 -16.66 -0.23 -5.90
N VAL A 463 -16.55 0.64 -4.89
CA VAL A 463 -16.98 0.31 -3.53
C VAL A 463 -18.46 0.64 -3.36
N GLY A 464 -18.90 1.81 -3.82
CA GLY A 464 -20.30 2.24 -3.73
C GLY A 464 -21.27 1.27 -4.41
N GLY A 465 -20.93 0.76 -5.60
CA GLY A 465 -21.78 -0.23 -6.30
C GLY A 465 -21.92 -1.57 -5.56
N ILE A 466 -20.84 -2.04 -4.92
CA ILE A 466 -20.87 -3.27 -4.11
C ILE A 466 -21.72 -3.05 -2.86
N ILE A 467 -21.52 -1.92 -2.16
CA ILE A 467 -22.28 -1.60 -0.95
C ILE A 467 -23.77 -1.49 -1.28
N LEU A 468 -24.14 -0.76 -2.33
CA LEU A 468 -25.53 -0.61 -2.75
C LEU A 468 -26.19 -1.96 -3.07
N ALA A 469 -25.47 -2.84 -3.78
CA ALA A 469 -25.99 -4.18 -4.07
C ALA A 469 -26.22 -4.99 -2.79
N LEU A 470 -25.33 -4.87 -1.80
CA LEU A 470 -25.45 -5.55 -0.52
C LEU A 470 -26.54 -4.95 0.38
N THR A 471 -26.76 -3.64 0.37
CA THR A 471 -27.85 -3.02 1.13
C THR A 471 -29.21 -3.41 0.54
N VAL A 472 -29.34 -3.45 -0.78
CA VAL A 472 -30.55 -3.96 -1.45
C VAL A 472 -30.76 -5.45 -1.15
N LEU A 473 -29.70 -6.27 -1.20
CA LEU A 473 -29.78 -7.69 -0.84
C LEU A 473 -30.15 -7.89 0.63
N LEU A 474 -29.57 -7.11 1.54
CA LEU A 474 -29.87 -7.15 2.97
C LEU A 474 -31.31 -6.72 3.23
N TRP A 475 -31.78 -5.65 2.59
CA TRP A 475 -33.18 -5.22 2.65
C TRP A 475 -34.11 -6.36 2.21
N PHE A 476 -33.81 -7.02 1.10
CA PHE A 476 -34.59 -8.16 0.61
C PHE A 476 -34.61 -9.32 1.63
N LEU A 477 -33.43 -9.71 2.13
CA LEU A 477 -33.30 -10.76 3.15
C LEU A 477 -34.00 -10.39 4.46
N SER A 478 -34.05 -9.10 4.81
CA SER A 478 -34.65 -8.61 6.05
C SER A 478 -36.17 -8.45 5.94
N SER A 479 -36.69 -8.26 4.72
CA SER A 479 -38.11 -8.04 4.44
C SER A 479 -38.86 -9.33 4.05
N TYR A 480 -38.15 -10.35 3.56
CA TYR A 480 -38.77 -11.60 3.07
C TYR A 480 -38.22 -12.86 3.77
N PRO A 481 -39.07 -13.87 4.04
CA PRO A 481 -40.54 -13.85 3.93
C PRO A 481 -41.19 -12.89 4.95
N ALA A 482 -42.37 -12.37 4.60
CA ALA A 482 -43.15 -11.53 5.50
C ALA A 482 -43.66 -12.35 6.70
N ALA A 483 -43.94 -11.67 7.81
CA ALA A 483 -44.50 -12.31 8.99
C ALA A 483 -45.82 -13.03 8.66
N PRO A 484 -46.02 -14.27 9.14
CA PRO A 484 -47.31 -14.94 9.00
C PRO A 484 -48.41 -14.16 9.73
N GLU A 485 -49.64 -14.23 9.20
CA GLU A 485 -50.80 -13.59 9.83
C GLU A 485 -50.97 -14.09 11.27
N GLY A 486 -50.99 -13.17 12.25
CA GLY A 486 -51.07 -13.49 13.68
C GLY A 486 -49.73 -13.66 14.40
N ALA A 487 -48.60 -13.33 13.77
CA ALA A 487 -47.29 -13.35 14.41
C ALA A 487 -47.21 -12.42 15.64
N VAL A 488 -46.73 -12.95 16.77
CA VAL A 488 -46.62 -12.24 18.06
C VAL A 488 -45.32 -11.42 18.17
N GLY A 489 -44.36 -11.64 17.26
CA GLY A 489 -43.03 -11.02 17.28
C GLY A 489 -42.77 -10.09 16.08
N PRO A 490 -41.72 -9.25 16.13
CA PRO A 490 -41.35 -8.36 15.04
C PRO A 490 -41.18 -9.09 13.70
N ALA A 491 -41.62 -8.48 12.60
CA ALA A 491 -41.69 -9.14 11.30
C ALA A 491 -40.33 -9.65 10.80
N ILE A 492 -39.25 -8.93 11.11
CA ILE A 492 -37.89 -9.31 10.76
C ILE A 492 -37.42 -10.65 11.36
N GLN A 493 -38.05 -11.13 12.44
CA GLN A 493 -37.68 -12.42 13.03
C GLN A 493 -38.05 -13.62 12.13
N TYR A 494 -39.03 -13.43 11.24
CA TYR A 494 -39.50 -14.45 10.32
C TYR A 494 -38.76 -14.42 8.97
N SER A 495 -38.07 -13.32 8.67
CA SER A 495 -37.35 -13.13 7.42
C SER A 495 -36.11 -14.02 7.31
N PHE A 496 -35.56 -14.16 6.10
CA PHE A 496 -34.34 -14.92 5.87
C PHE A 496 -33.16 -14.38 6.69
N ALA A 497 -33.08 -13.06 6.85
CA ALA A 497 -32.08 -12.42 7.71
C ALA A 497 -32.27 -12.84 9.17
N GLY A 498 -33.50 -12.83 9.71
CA GLY A 498 -33.79 -13.28 11.07
C GLY A 498 -33.43 -14.75 11.30
N GLN A 499 -33.77 -15.62 10.35
CA GLN A 499 -33.45 -17.06 10.41
C GLN A 499 -31.94 -17.31 10.38
N LEU A 500 -31.22 -16.67 9.44
CA LEU A 500 -29.76 -16.75 9.36
C LEU A 500 -29.10 -16.20 10.62
N GLY A 501 -29.65 -15.11 11.16
CA GLY A 501 -29.22 -14.49 12.42
C GLY A 501 -29.23 -15.45 13.59
N ARG A 502 -30.35 -16.14 13.81
CA ARG A 502 -30.49 -17.13 14.87
C ARG A 502 -29.59 -18.35 14.67
N ALA A 503 -29.36 -18.75 13.42
CA ALA A 503 -28.40 -19.83 13.13
C ALA A 503 -26.96 -19.41 13.47
N LEU A 504 -26.58 -18.18 13.13
CA LEU A 504 -25.27 -17.61 13.45
C LEU A 504 -25.11 -17.29 14.94
N GLU A 505 -26.20 -16.95 15.64
CA GLU A 505 -26.21 -16.66 17.08
C GLU A 505 -25.62 -17.82 17.88
N VAL A 506 -25.82 -19.08 17.48
CA VAL A 506 -25.21 -20.24 18.17
C VAL A 506 -23.68 -20.14 18.23
N ILE A 507 -23.06 -19.60 17.17
CA ILE A 507 -21.61 -19.45 17.07
C ILE A 507 -21.14 -18.22 17.87
N PHE A 508 -21.92 -17.15 17.87
CA PHE A 508 -21.53 -15.84 18.40
C PHE A 508 -22.05 -15.52 19.82
N ALA A 509 -23.03 -16.27 20.32
CA ALA A 509 -23.57 -16.13 21.68
C ALA A 509 -22.49 -16.26 22.78
N PRO A 510 -21.46 -17.12 22.66
CA PRO A 510 -20.35 -17.15 23.62
C PRO A 510 -19.55 -15.84 23.72
N LEU A 511 -19.65 -14.95 22.72
CA LEU A 511 -19.04 -13.62 22.71
C LEU A 511 -19.96 -12.54 23.28
N GLY A 512 -21.18 -12.89 23.69
CA GLY A 512 -22.23 -11.96 24.09
C GLY A 512 -22.97 -11.30 22.94
N PHE A 513 -22.85 -11.82 21.71
CA PHE A 513 -23.51 -11.24 20.54
C PHE A 513 -24.90 -11.84 20.35
N THR A 514 -25.88 -10.95 20.16
CA THR A 514 -27.26 -11.32 19.86
C THR A 514 -27.43 -11.66 18.39
N TRP A 515 -28.57 -12.26 18.01
CA TRP A 515 -28.90 -12.48 16.60
C TRP A 515 -28.87 -11.20 15.75
N GLN A 516 -29.25 -10.03 16.29
CA GLN A 516 -29.18 -8.75 15.56
C GLN A 516 -27.74 -8.40 15.18
N ILE A 517 -26.80 -8.58 16.13
CA ILE A 517 -25.37 -8.38 15.88
C ILE A 517 -24.89 -9.41 14.85
N ALA A 518 -25.25 -10.68 15.01
CA ALA A 518 -24.84 -11.76 14.12
C ALA A 518 -25.29 -11.52 12.66
N VAL A 519 -26.53 -11.06 12.44
CA VAL A 519 -27.02 -10.67 11.11
C VAL A 519 -26.23 -9.49 10.56
N ALA A 520 -26.02 -8.44 11.36
CA ALA A 520 -25.35 -7.23 10.91
C ALA A 520 -23.85 -7.46 10.60
N LEU A 521 -23.22 -8.46 11.21
CA LEU A 521 -21.83 -8.84 10.91
C LEU A 521 -21.67 -9.42 9.50
N VAL A 522 -22.69 -10.07 8.92
CA VAL A 522 -22.62 -10.68 7.58
C VAL A 522 -22.34 -9.64 6.47
N PRO A 523 -23.18 -8.60 6.26
CA PRO A 523 -22.85 -7.53 5.32
C PRO A 523 -21.61 -6.75 5.77
N GLY A 524 -21.34 -6.71 7.09
CA GLY A 524 -20.11 -6.18 7.68
C GLY A 524 -18.82 -6.82 7.18
N MET A 525 -18.85 -8.11 6.87
CA MET A 525 -17.72 -8.84 6.29
C MET A 525 -17.46 -8.44 4.83
N ALA A 526 -18.45 -7.88 4.14
CA ALA A 526 -18.26 -7.36 2.80
C ALA A 526 -17.79 -5.90 2.82
N ALA A 527 -18.37 -5.07 3.69
CA ALA A 527 -17.93 -3.70 3.97
C ALA A 527 -18.25 -3.35 5.45
N ARG A 528 -17.27 -2.85 6.19
CA ARG A 528 -17.35 -2.74 7.66
C ARG A 528 -18.27 -1.63 8.12
N GLU A 529 -18.25 -0.55 7.37
CA GLU A 529 -19.08 0.63 7.54
C GLU A 529 -20.57 0.28 7.41
N VAL A 530 -20.91 -0.80 6.69
CA VAL A 530 -22.28 -1.27 6.50
C VAL A 530 -22.87 -1.86 7.77
N VAL A 531 -22.07 -2.26 8.76
CA VAL A 531 -22.59 -2.84 10.02
C VAL A 531 -23.51 -1.86 10.74
N VAL A 532 -23.17 -0.57 10.77
CA VAL A 532 -23.99 0.46 11.43
C VAL A 532 -25.32 0.61 10.70
N SER A 533 -25.30 0.68 9.36
CA SER A 533 -26.51 0.74 8.54
C SER A 533 -27.36 -0.53 8.63
N ALA A 534 -26.71 -1.70 8.70
CA ALA A 534 -27.37 -2.99 8.86
C ALA A 534 -28.03 -3.11 10.24
N LEU A 535 -27.34 -2.72 11.32
CA LEU A 535 -27.96 -2.62 12.65
C LEU A 535 -29.13 -1.65 12.63
N GLY A 536 -28.98 -0.48 12.01
CA GLY A 536 -30.05 0.50 11.88
C GLY A 536 -31.27 -0.05 11.17
N THR A 537 -31.08 -0.77 10.07
CA THR A 537 -32.16 -1.43 9.32
C THR A 537 -32.84 -2.52 10.16
N VAL A 538 -32.05 -3.37 10.85
CA VAL A 538 -32.58 -4.46 11.68
C VAL A 538 -33.40 -3.91 12.84
N TYR A 539 -32.92 -2.87 13.50
CA TYR A 539 -33.63 -2.22 14.60
C TYR A 539 -34.84 -1.41 14.13
N ALA A 540 -34.75 -0.72 12.99
CA ALA A 540 -35.87 0.00 12.38
C ALA A 540 -37.04 -0.92 12.06
N LEU A 541 -36.74 -2.08 11.47
CA LEU A 541 -37.75 -3.10 11.16
C LEU A 541 -38.24 -3.88 12.40
N SER A 542 -37.56 -3.73 13.54
CA SER A 542 -37.95 -4.36 14.81
C SER A 542 -38.83 -3.47 15.69
N ALA A 543 -38.80 -2.15 15.50
CA ALA A 543 -39.55 -1.17 16.29
C ALA A 543 -40.66 -0.54 15.44
N SER A 544 -41.89 -0.56 15.95
CA SER A 544 -43.05 0.07 15.32
C SER A 544 -43.05 1.59 15.57
N GLY A 545 -42.22 2.35 14.86
CA GLY A 545 -42.18 3.83 14.89
C GLY A 545 -41.16 4.44 13.94
N ASP A 546 -41.51 5.58 13.32
CA ASP A 546 -40.85 6.19 12.14
C ASP A 546 -39.47 6.86 12.35
N ASP A 547 -38.76 6.65 13.48
CA ASP A 547 -37.60 7.50 13.82
C ASP A 547 -36.38 6.75 14.42
N VAL A 548 -36.09 5.56 13.89
CA VAL A 548 -35.14 4.62 14.53
C VAL A 548 -33.66 4.93 14.25
N ALA A 549 -33.33 5.64 13.17
CA ALA A 549 -31.94 5.99 12.84
C ALA A 549 -31.29 6.93 13.88
N ALA A 550 -32.06 7.86 14.46
CA ALA A 550 -31.62 8.77 15.51
C ALA A 550 -31.62 8.13 16.91
N GLN A 551 -32.31 7.00 17.10
CA GLN A 551 -32.50 6.34 18.40
C GLN A 551 -31.65 5.07 18.62
N LEU A 552 -30.82 4.67 17.65
CA LEU A 552 -29.98 3.47 17.76
C LEU A 552 -29.07 3.46 18.98
N GLY A 553 -28.41 4.58 19.30
CA GLY A 553 -27.50 4.66 20.44
C GLY A 553 -28.20 4.34 21.78
N PRO A 554 -29.27 5.06 22.14
CA PRO A 554 -30.06 4.78 23.34
C PRO A 554 -30.68 3.37 23.37
N LEU A 555 -31.22 2.89 22.25
CA LEU A 555 -31.82 1.55 22.17
C LEU A 555 -30.79 0.43 22.38
N ILE A 556 -29.62 0.57 21.77
CA ILE A 556 -28.51 -0.37 21.94
C ILE A 556 -28.00 -0.34 23.39
N ALA A 557 -27.86 0.85 23.99
CA ALA A 557 -27.39 1.00 25.37
C ALA A 557 -28.33 0.37 26.41
N GLN A 558 -29.64 0.30 26.11
CA GLN A 558 -30.61 -0.37 26.98
C GLN A 558 -30.66 -1.89 26.79
N GLN A 559 -30.36 -2.38 25.59
CA GLN A 559 -30.51 -3.81 25.26
C GLN A 559 -29.23 -4.63 25.42
N TRP A 560 -28.05 -4.00 25.33
CA TRP A 560 -26.77 -4.73 25.41
C TRP A 560 -26.05 -4.43 26.72
N SER A 561 -25.32 -5.44 27.22
CA SER A 561 -24.39 -5.26 28.33
C SER A 561 -23.14 -4.49 27.91
N LEU A 562 -22.46 -3.85 28.87
CA LEU A 562 -21.14 -3.25 28.64
C LEU A 562 -20.14 -4.31 28.14
N ALA A 563 -20.22 -5.54 28.65
CA ALA A 563 -19.39 -6.65 28.19
C ALA A 563 -19.59 -6.96 26.70
N THR A 564 -20.84 -6.96 26.21
CA THR A 564 -21.14 -7.14 24.78
C THR A 564 -20.55 -6.02 23.93
N ALA A 565 -20.67 -4.77 24.38
CA ALA A 565 -20.11 -3.62 23.67
C ALA A 565 -18.58 -3.68 23.57
N LEU A 566 -17.88 -4.00 24.66
CA LEU A 566 -16.43 -4.15 24.69
C LEU A 566 -15.97 -5.35 23.83
N SER A 567 -16.69 -6.47 23.90
CA SER A 567 -16.45 -7.65 23.05
C SER A 567 -16.57 -7.31 21.56
N LEU A 568 -17.57 -6.52 21.18
CA LEU A 568 -17.79 -6.09 19.81
C LEU A 568 -16.73 -5.07 19.35
N LEU A 569 -16.30 -4.14 20.21
CA LEU A 569 -15.19 -3.24 19.90
C LEU A 569 -13.91 -4.03 19.59
N VAL A 570 -13.57 -5.02 20.41
CA VAL A 570 -12.41 -5.90 20.19
C VAL A 570 -12.58 -6.77 18.95
N TRP A 571 -13.80 -7.23 18.66
CA TRP A 571 -14.10 -7.97 17.43
C TRP A 571 -13.66 -7.14 16.23
N PHE A 572 -14.05 -5.87 16.18
CA PHE A 572 -13.71 -4.98 15.06
C PHE A 572 -12.22 -4.61 14.97
N VAL A 573 -11.42 -4.77 16.03
CA VAL A 573 -9.94 -4.64 15.95
C VAL A 573 -9.36 -5.74 15.06
N PHE A 574 -9.87 -6.95 15.17
CA PHE A 574 -9.34 -8.13 14.48
C PHE A 574 -10.21 -8.64 13.33
N ALA A 575 -11.42 -8.10 13.20
CA ALA A 575 -12.49 -8.65 12.37
C ALA A 575 -11.99 -9.02 10.98
N PRO A 576 -12.49 -10.12 10.40
CA PRO A 576 -12.17 -10.50 9.02
C PRO A 576 -12.30 -9.28 8.10
N GLN A 577 -11.30 -9.08 7.24
CA GLN A 577 -11.29 -7.93 6.34
C GLN A 577 -12.38 -8.05 5.27
N CYS A 578 -12.75 -6.91 4.71
CA CYS A 578 -13.70 -6.84 3.61
C CYS A 578 -13.32 -7.78 2.45
N LEU A 579 -14.32 -8.30 1.74
CA LEU A 579 -14.14 -9.23 0.61
C LEU A 579 -13.17 -8.68 -0.46
N SER A 580 -13.19 -7.37 -0.66
CA SER A 580 -12.27 -6.65 -1.55
C SER A 580 -10.79 -6.74 -1.10
N THR A 581 -10.53 -6.80 0.21
CA THR A 581 -9.19 -7.04 0.75
C THR A 581 -8.73 -8.47 0.47
N LEU A 582 -9.58 -9.48 0.69
CA LEU A 582 -9.26 -10.87 0.36
C LEU A 582 -8.98 -11.06 -1.14
N ALA A 583 -9.79 -10.43 -2.00
CA ALA A 583 -9.57 -10.42 -3.44
C ALA A 583 -8.24 -9.74 -3.82
N THR A 584 -7.89 -8.64 -3.16
CA THR A 584 -6.60 -7.95 -3.36
C THR A 584 -5.44 -8.82 -2.91
N VAL A 585 -5.53 -9.49 -1.76
CA VAL A 585 -4.49 -10.43 -1.30
C VAL A 585 -4.32 -11.59 -2.26
N ARG A 586 -5.41 -12.19 -2.75
CA ARG A 586 -5.35 -13.20 -3.81
C ARG A 586 -4.62 -12.67 -5.04
N ARG A 587 -4.92 -11.44 -5.47
CA ARG A 587 -4.29 -10.83 -6.65
C ARG A 587 -2.80 -10.55 -6.44
N GLU A 588 -2.41 -10.09 -5.27
CA GLU A 588 -1.01 -9.75 -4.97
C GLU A 588 -0.12 -10.96 -4.65
N THR A 589 -0.71 -12.03 -4.10
CA THR A 589 0.01 -13.27 -3.73
C THR A 589 -0.18 -14.41 -4.73
N ASN A 590 -1.08 -14.24 -5.70
CA ASN A 590 -1.49 -15.26 -6.67
C ASN A 590 -1.95 -16.59 -6.03
N SER A 591 -2.50 -16.56 -4.81
CA SER A 591 -2.85 -17.78 -4.06
C SER A 591 -4.12 -17.61 -3.23
N TRP A 592 -5.13 -18.44 -3.50
CA TRP A 592 -6.34 -18.54 -2.66
C TRP A 592 -6.02 -19.08 -1.27
N ARG A 593 -5.01 -19.95 -1.15
CA ARG A 593 -4.63 -20.55 0.14
C ARG A 593 -4.18 -19.49 1.12
N LEU A 594 -3.40 -18.50 0.67
CA LEU A 594 -2.94 -17.39 1.50
C LEU A 594 -4.08 -16.42 1.88
N ALA A 595 -4.99 -16.14 0.95
CA ALA A 595 -6.17 -15.32 1.27
C ALA A 595 -7.10 -16.01 2.30
N LEU A 596 -7.34 -17.30 2.15
CA LEU A 596 -8.14 -18.09 3.10
C LEU A 596 -7.43 -18.26 4.45
N LEU A 597 -6.11 -18.47 4.45
CA LEU A 597 -5.31 -18.47 5.68
C LEU A 597 -5.44 -17.14 6.41
N MET A 598 -5.37 -16.03 5.67
CA MET A 598 -5.57 -14.68 6.22
C MET A 598 -6.94 -14.52 6.86
N ALA A 599 -8.00 -14.93 6.15
CA ALA A 599 -9.36 -14.90 6.68
C ALA A 599 -9.50 -15.75 7.94
N ALA A 600 -8.99 -16.98 7.92
CA ALA A 600 -9.11 -17.93 9.03
C ALA A 600 -8.38 -17.45 10.29
N TYR A 601 -7.13 -16.96 10.17
CA TYR A 601 -6.39 -16.52 11.35
C TYR A 601 -6.97 -15.21 11.93
N LEU A 602 -7.40 -14.27 11.08
CA LEU A 602 -8.04 -13.03 11.54
C LEU A 602 -9.37 -13.31 12.24
N PHE A 603 -10.18 -14.21 11.68
CA PHE A 603 -11.41 -14.66 12.33
C PHE A 603 -11.11 -15.32 13.67
N GLY A 604 -10.12 -16.21 13.73
CA GLY A 604 -9.69 -16.86 14.97
C GLY A 604 -9.20 -15.87 16.04
N LEU A 605 -8.40 -14.87 15.64
CA LEU A 605 -7.96 -13.80 16.54
C LEU A 605 -9.14 -12.95 17.02
N ALA A 606 -10.06 -12.58 16.14
CA ALA A 606 -11.25 -11.81 16.51
C ALA A 606 -12.14 -12.58 17.48
N TYR A 607 -12.44 -13.84 17.18
CA TYR A 607 -13.23 -14.69 18.04
C TYR A 607 -12.58 -14.89 19.41
N GLY A 608 -11.30 -15.26 19.44
CA GLY A 608 -10.57 -15.50 20.69
C GLY A 608 -10.43 -14.25 21.55
N ALA A 609 -10.07 -13.11 20.95
CA ALA A 609 -9.94 -11.85 21.68
C ALA A 609 -11.29 -11.34 22.21
N SER A 610 -12.34 -11.37 21.39
CA SER A 610 -13.70 -10.99 21.82
C SER A 610 -14.22 -11.89 22.93
N TRP A 611 -14.01 -13.20 22.83
CA TRP A 611 -14.43 -14.15 23.86
C TRP A 611 -13.74 -13.85 25.19
N LEU A 612 -12.42 -13.63 25.15
CA LEU A 612 -11.65 -13.28 26.34
C LEU A 612 -12.13 -11.96 26.93
N THR A 613 -12.33 -10.93 26.11
CA THR A 613 -12.84 -9.62 26.55
C THR A 613 -14.22 -9.74 27.18
N TYR A 614 -15.13 -10.49 26.58
CA TYR A 614 -16.49 -10.70 27.11
C TYR A 614 -16.45 -11.36 28.49
N ARG A 615 -15.68 -12.43 28.64
CA ARG A 615 -15.56 -13.16 29.92
C ARG A 615 -14.90 -12.33 31.01
N LEU A 616 -13.84 -11.59 30.68
CA LEU A 616 -13.17 -10.69 31.63
C LEU A 616 -14.09 -9.54 32.04
N ALA A 617 -14.83 -8.94 31.10
CA ALA A 617 -15.76 -7.87 31.39
C ALA A 617 -16.91 -8.32 32.30
N LEU A 618 -17.47 -9.50 32.07
CA LEU A 618 -18.47 -10.10 32.97
C LEU A 618 -17.90 -10.35 34.37
N ALA A 619 -16.67 -10.87 34.47
CA ALA A 619 -16.00 -11.11 35.76
C ALA A 619 -15.75 -9.83 36.56
N TRP A 620 -15.64 -8.68 35.89
CA TRP A 620 -15.46 -7.35 36.51
C TRP A 620 -16.76 -6.56 36.67
N GLY A 621 -17.92 -7.21 36.55
CA GLY A 621 -19.23 -6.60 36.81
C GLY A 621 -19.85 -5.85 35.62
N GLY A 622 -19.40 -6.12 34.40
CA GLY A 622 -19.94 -5.54 33.17
C GLY A 622 -21.19 -6.23 32.60
N ALA A 623 -21.94 -6.95 33.45
CA ALA A 623 -23.15 -7.69 33.08
C ALA A 623 -24.33 -6.79 32.71
#